data_AF-A0A931XXJ5-F1
#
_entry.id   AF-A0A931XXJ5-F1
#
_cell.length_a   1.000
_cell.length_b   1.000
_cell.length_c   1.000
_cell.angle_alpha   90.00
_cell.angle_beta   90.00
_cell.angle_gamma   90.00
#
_symmetry.space_group_name_H-M   'P 1'
#
loop_
_entity.id
_entity.type
_entity.pdbx_description
1 polymer ?
#
loop_
_entity_poly.entity_id
_entity_poly.type
_entity_poly.pdbx_seq_one_letter_code
_entity_poly.pdbx_strand_id
1 'polypeptide(L)'
;MSDLCVEVLDHHETFQTPLADAISAAYQLVLDPTNRDAVGQMRVAWRFVCDDALPHMAQEEVTVFPRAISSGVPADTLDVLSMEHRALRALAEELRDRGMDRDVPPDDEGALLLLRFMQSFDAHVQREEAIFALYAGTDAVRTRRQRQRYAHARNVSGT
;
A
#
# COMPACT_ATOMS: atom_id res chain seq x y z
N MET A 1 3.05 22.97 11.57
CA MET A 1 2.49 22.02 10.58
C MET A 1 3.32 20.75 10.69
N SER A 2 2.70 19.57 10.72
CA SER A 2 3.41 18.36 11.16
C SER A 2 4.20 17.74 10.01
N ASP A 3 5.54 17.82 10.08
CA ASP A 3 6.48 17.19 9.13
C ASP A 3 6.18 15.69 8.95
N LEU A 4 5.64 15.04 9.99
CA LEU A 4 5.19 13.64 9.97
C LEU A 4 4.19 13.33 8.85
N CYS A 5 3.20 14.20 8.64
CA CYS A 5 2.17 13.94 7.63
C CYS A 5 2.76 13.96 6.22
N VAL A 6 3.80 14.78 5.98
CA VAL A 6 4.50 14.81 4.69
C VAL A 6 5.41 13.60 4.53
N GLU A 7 6.08 13.16 5.60
CA GLU A 7 6.93 11.96 5.59
C GLU A 7 6.15 10.69 5.21
N VAL A 8 4.97 10.46 5.80
CA VAL A 8 4.10 9.31 5.47
C VAL A 8 3.69 9.34 4.01
N LEU A 9 3.25 10.51 3.57
CA LEU A 9 2.82 10.78 2.20
C LEU A 9 3.93 10.53 1.17
N ASP A 10 5.17 10.94 1.45
CA ASP A 10 6.32 10.68 0.57
C ASP A 10 6.69 9.19 0.58
N HIS A 11 6.50 8.48 1.70
CA HIS A 11 6.74 7.04 1.77
C HIS A 11 5.71 6.26 0.94
N HIS A 12 4.43 6.62 0.99
CA HIS A 12 3.37 5.97 0.22
C HIS A 12 3.57 6.06 -1.31
N GLU A 13 4.27 7.09 -1.82
CA GLU A 13 4.64 7.15 -3.25
C GLU A 13 5.48 5.95 -3.69
N THR A 14 6.27 5.39 -2.78
CA THR A 14 7.12 4.23 -3.09
C THR A 14 6.31 2.94 -3.32
N PHE A 15 5.05 2.90 -2.84
CA PHE A 15 4.16 1.74 -3.00
C PHE A 15 3.36 1.76 -4.30
N GLN A 16 3.17 2.91 -4.96
CA GLN A 16 2.23 3.05 -6.07
C GLN A 16 2.54 2.11 -7.25
N THR A 17 3.79 2.09 -7.73
CA THR A 17 4.18 1.22 -8.86
C THR A 17 4.15 -0.26 -8.47
N PRO A 18 4.79 -0.71 -7.37
CA PRO A 18 4.71 -2.11 -6.94
C PRO A 18 3.27 -2.60 -6.75
N LEU A 19 2.38 -1.76 -6.21
CA LEU A 19 1.00 -2.11 -5.97
C LEU A 19 0.19 -2.24 -7.26
N ALA A 20 0.37 -1.32 -8.21
CA ALA A 20 -0.27 -1.42 -9.52
C ALA A 20 0.16 -2.68 -10.28
N ASP A 21 1.46 -2.99 -10.26
CA ASP A 21 2.01 -4.21 -10.87
C ASP A 21 1.44 -5.46 -10.19
N ALA A 22 1.36 -5.46 -8.85
CA ALA A 22 0.77 -6.55 -8.07
C ALA A 22 -0.72 -6.78 -8.36
N ILE A 23 -1.52 -5.70 -8.47
CA ILE A 23 -2.93 -5.77 -8.86
C ILE A 23 -3.07 -6.36 -10.25
N SER A 24 -2.27 -5.89 -11.21
CA SER A 24 -2.27 -6.38 -12.59
C SER A 24 -1.95 -7.87 -12.64
N ALA A 25 -0.91 -8.31 -11.94
CA ALA A 25 -0.52 -9.72 -11.86
C ALA A 25 -1.61 -10.61 -11.26
N ALA A 26 -2.21 -10.18 -10.14
CA ALA A 26 -3.30 -10.90 -9.50
C ALA A 26 -4.52 -11.00 -10.41
N TYR A 27 -4.84 -9.94 -11.15
CA TYR A 27 -5.93 -9.95 -12.13
C TYR A 27 -5.67 -10.91 -13.30
N GLN A 28 -4.45 -10.96 -13.82
CA GLN A 28 -4.09 -11.90 -14.89
C GLN A 28 -4.21 -13.36 -14.43
N LEU A 29 -3.83 -13.67 -13.19
CA LEU A 29 -4.01 -15.01 -12.62
C LEU A 29 -5.47 -15.40 -12.46
N VAL A 30 -6.33 -14.46 -12.07
CA VAL A 30 -7.79 -14.71 -11.99
C VAL A 30 -8.37 -15.01 -13.36
N LEU A 31 -7.87 -14.38 -14.42
CA LEU A 31 -8.32 -14.65 -15.80
C LEU A 31 -7.76 -15.95 -16.38
N ASP A 32 -6.48 -16.25 -16.12
CA ASP A 32 -5.80 -17.46 -16.57
C ASP A 32 -4.82 -17.96 -15.50
N PRO A 33 -5.24 -18.92 -14.65
CA PRO A 33 -4.40 -19.52 -13.62
C PRO A 33 -3.17 -20.26 -14.17
N THR A 34 -3.13 -20.56 -15.46
CA THR A 34 -2.01 -21.26 -16.11
C THR A 34 -0.95 -20.33 -16.69
N ASN A 35 -1.19 -19.01 -16.62
CA ASN A 35 -0.26 -17.99 -17.10
C ASN A 35 1.03 -17.96 -16.26
N ARG A 36 2.10 -18.53 -16.79
CA ARG A 36 3.40 -18.65 -16.10
C ARG A 36 4.03 -17.31 -15.75
N ASP A 37 3.83 -16.28 -16.58
CA ASP A 37 4.35 -14.95 -16.31
C ASP A 37 3.60 -14.33 -15.11
N ALA A 38 2.27 -14.51 -15.06
CA ALA A 38 1.44 -14.05 -13.96
C ALA A 38 1.77 -14.79 -12.65
N VAL A 39 2.09 -16.10 -12.70
CA VAL A 39 2.59 -16.84 -11.51
C VAL A 39 3.92 -16.26 -11.01
N GLY A 40 4.83 -15.88 -11.90
CA GLY A 40 6.09 -15.23 -11.53
C GLY A 40 5.87 -13.86 -10.88
N GLN A 41 5.01 -13.03 -11.48
CA GLN A 41 4.69 -11.70 -10.95
C GLN A 41 3.90 -11.76 -9.64
N MET A 42 3.07 -12.77 -9.45
CA MET A 42 2.38 -13.01 -8.18
C MET A 42 3.33 -13.24 -7.02
N ARG A 43 4.50 -13.86 -7.24
CA ARG A 43 5.51 -13.99 -6.17
C ARG A 43 6.11 -12.66 -5.79
N VAL A 44 6.28 -11.78 -6.77
CA VAL A 44 6.72 -10.39 -6.52
C VAL A 44 5.64 -9.66 -5.71
N ALA A 45 4.37 -9.82 -6.08
CA ALA A 45 3.23 -9.27 -5.36
C ALA A 45 3.16 -9.79 -3.91
N TRP A 46 3.30 -11.10 -3.69
CA TRP A 46 3.28 -11.70 -2.36
C TRP A 46 4.47 -11.25 -1.50
N ARG A 47 5.66 -11.13 -2.09
CA ARG A 47 6.82 -10.55 -1.42
C ARG A 47 6.58 -9.11 -1.01
N PHE A 48 5.99 -8.29 -1.88
CA PHE A 48 5.59 -6.93 -1.53
C PHE A 48 4.65 -6.90 -0.31
N VAL A 49 3.67 -7.82 -0.23
CA VAL A 49 2.82 -7.92 0.98
C VAL A 49 3.67 -8.16 2.23
N CYS A 50 4.55 -9.16 2.18
CA CYS A 50 5.28 -9.63 3.35
C CYS A 50 6.41 -8.68 3.78
N ASP A 51 7.15 -8.15 2.81
CA ASP A 51 8.40 -7.42 3.02
C ASP A 51 8.14 -5.91 3.18
N ASP A 52 7.07 -5.39 2.56
CA ASP A 52 6.79 -3.95 2.51
C ASP A 52 5.47 -3.59 3.22
N ALA A 53 4.33 -4.10 2.75
CA ALA A 53 3.00 -3.64 3.20
C ALA A 53 2.70 -3.99 4.67
N LEU A 54 2.90 -5.26 5.08
CA LEU A 54 2.62 -5.68 6.46
C LEU A 54 3.56 -4.99 7.48
N PRO A 55 4.90 -4.92 7.25
CA PRO A 55 5.79 -4.21 8.16
C PRO A 55 5.47 -2.71 8.25
N HIS A 56 5.11 -2.08 7.13
CA HIS A 56 4.72 -0.67 7.08
C HIS A 56 3.50 -0.37 7.96
N MET A 57 2.41 -1.14 7.81
CA MET A 57 1.21 -0.98 8.68
C MET A 57 1.53 -1.18 10.16
N ALA A 58 2.43 -2.12 10.49
CA ALA A 58 2.86 -2.33 11.87
C ALA A 58 3.69 -1.15 12.40
N GLN A 59 4.57 -0.58 11.56
CA GLN A 59 5.31 0.62 11.89
C GLN A 59 4.38 1.82 12.11
N GLU A 60 3.34 1.97 11.28
CA GLU A 60 2.37 3.05 11.41
C GLU A 60 1.65 3.01 12.76
N GLU A 61 1.11 1.86 13.14
CA GLU A 61 0.42 1.68 14.41
C GLU A 61 1.31 1.96 15.63
N VAL A 62 2.56 1.54 15.57
CA VAL A 62 3.50 1.66 16.70
C VAL A 62 4.12 3.05 16.80
N THR A 63 4.35 3.72 15.67
CA THR A 63 5.17 4.95 15.64
C THR A 63 4.45 6.15 15.04
N VAL A 64 3.76 5.99 13.91
CA VAL A 64 3.16 7.10 13.18
C VAL A 64 1.87 7.54 13.86
N PHE A 65 0.95 6.62 14.12
CA PHE A 65 -0.37 6.95 14.67
C PHE A 65 -0.30 7.62 16.04
N PRO A 66 0.53 7.16 17.01
CA PRO A 66 0.68 7.87 18.28
C PRO A 66 1.22 9.30 18.12
N ARG A 67 2.16 9.51 17.19
CA ARG A 67 2.71 10.84 16.89
C ARG A 67 1.69 11.73 16.17
N ALA A 68 0.89 11.16 15.27
CA ALA A 68 -0.17 11.85 14.56
C ALA A 68 -1.25 12.33 15.55
N ILE A 69 -1.64 11.48 16.50
CA ILE A 69 -2.57 11.85 17.60
C ILE A 69 -2.00 12.99 18.43
N SER A 70 -0.74 12.87 18.84
CA SER A 70 -0.04 13.92 19.59
C SER A 70 0.07 15.24 18.80
N SER A 71 -0.01 15.18 17.48
CA SER A 71 0.02 16.33 16.57
C SER A 71 -1.37 16.88 16.22
N GLY A 72 -2.45 16.32 16.77
CA GLY A 72 -3.81 16.81 16.61
C GLY A 72 -4.70 16.03 15.63
N VAL A 73 -4.25 14.87 15.11
CA VAL A 73 -5.15 13.96 14.38
C VAL A 73 -6.08 13.27 15.39
N PRO A 74 -7.41 13.29 15.20
CA PRO A 74 -8.34 12.60 16.09
C PRO A 74 -8.07 11.09 16.15
N ALA A 75 -8.07 10.52 17.37
CA ALA A 75 -7.76 9.09 17.56
C ALA A 75 -8.77 8.17 16.86
N ASP A 76 -10.05 8.53 16.88
CA ASP A 76 -11.13 7.81 16.18
C ASP A 76 -10.91 7.72 14.67
N THR A 77 -10.26 8.72 14.07
CA THR A 77 -9.88 8.70 12.65
C THR A 77 -8.82 7.61 12.37
N LEU A 78 -7.84 7.45 13.27
CA LEU A 78 -6.79 6.44 13.11
C LEU A 78 -7.23 5.04 13.58
N ASP A 79 -8.23 4.95 14.46
CA ASP A 79 -8.85 3.69 14.84
C ASP A 79 -9.47 2.97 13.63
N VAL A 80 -10.06 3.73 12.69
CA VAL A 80 -10.60 3.20 11.43
C VAL A 80 -9.47 2.60 10.58
N LEU A 81 -8.35 3.30 10.42
CA LEU A 81 -7.18 2.78 9.69
C LEU A 81 -6.62 1.51 10.36
N SER A 82 -6.56 1.50 11.69
CA SER A 82 -6.13 0.32 12.46
C SER A 82 -7.12 -0.87 12.35
N MET A 83 -8.41 -0.61 12.13
CA MET A 83 -9.38 -1.67 11.79
C MET A 83 -9.10 -2.25 10.40
N GLU A 84 -8.77 -1.41 9.43
CA GLU A 84 -8.41 -1.82 8.06
C GLU A 84 -7.13 -2.65 8.05
N HIS A 85 -6.09 -2.24 8.81
CA HIS A 85 -4.87 -3.03 8.98
C HIS A 85 -5.15 -4.43 9.51
N ARG A 86 -6.04 -4.57 10.50
CA ARG A 86 -6.41 -5.89 11.04
C ARG A 86 -7.09 -6.75 9.98
N ALA A 87 -7.98 -6.17 9.16
CA ALA A 87 -8.61 -6.88 8.07
C ALA A 87 -7.60 -7.31 7.00
N LEU A 88 -6.65 -6.45 6.65
CA LEU A 88 -5.58 -6.75 5.70
C LEU A 88 -4.65 -7.85 6.22
N ARG A 89 -4.24 -7.81 7.50
CA ARG A 89 -3.46 -8.89 8.12
C ARG A 89 -4.20 -10.22 8.11
N ALA A 90 -5.51 -10.22 8.34
CA ALA A 90 -6.32 -11.44 8.27
C ALA A 90 -6.34 -12.03 6.84
N LEU A 91 -6.49 -11.18 5.82
CA LEU A 91 -6.39 -11.61 4.41
C LEU A 91 -5.00 -12.16 4.07
N ALA A 92 -3.93 -11.54 4.57
CA ALA A 92 -2.57 -12.03 4.37
C ALA A 92 -2.33 -13.37 5.07
N GLU A 93 -2.88 -13.58 6.27
CA GLU A 93 -2.78 -14.88 6.95
C GLU A 93 -3.54 -15.96 6.18
N GLU A 94 -4.74 -15.66 5.70
CA GLU A 94 -5.53 -16.60 4.87
C GLU A 94 -4.80 -16.94 3.55
N LEU A 95 -4.13 -15.97 2.93
CA LEU A 95 -3.24 -16.21 1.79
C LEU A 95 -2.09 -17.16 2.13
N ARG A 96 -1.45 -16.96 3.28
CA ARG A 96 -0.37 -17.83 3.76
C ARG A 96 -0.86 -19.25 4.02
N ASP A 97 -2.00 -19.41 4.70
CA ASP A 97 -2.61 -20.72 4.97
C ASP A 97 -2.94 -21.49 3.68
N ARG A 98 -3.36 -20.76 2.64
CA ARG A 98 -3.63 -21.29 1.30
C ARG A 98 -2.35 -21.60 0.50
N GLY A 99 -1.18 -21.34 1.09
CA GLY A 99 0.12 -21.76 0.54
C GLY A 99 0.74 -20.78 -0.42
N MET A 100 0.43 -19.48 -0.31
CA MET A 100 1.08 -18.43 -1.12
C MET A 100 2.59 -18.34 -0.95
N ASP A 101 3.12 -18.87 0.15
CA ASP A 101 4.55 -19.00 0.43
C ASP A 101 5.20 -20.23 -0.21
N ARG A 102 4.41 -21.14 -0.80
CA ARG A 102 4.89 -22.39 -1.38
C ARG A 102 5.32 -22.18 -2.84
N ASP A 103 6.16 -23.10 -3.33
CA ASP A 103 6.64 -23.11 -4.71
C ASP A 103 5.61 -23.69 -5.71
N VAL A 104 4.32 -23.43 -5.49
CA VAL A 104 3.21 -23.89 -6.34
C VAL A 104 2.33 -22.72 -6.73
N PRO A 105 1.72 -22.73 -7.93
CA PRO A 105 0.70 -21.75 -8.28
C PRO A 105 -0.45 -21.77 -7.26
N PRO A 106 -1.03 -20.61 -6.93
CA PRO A 106 -2.25 -20.57 -6.13
C PRO A 106 -3.39 -21.24 -6.89
N ASP A 107 -4.34 -21.77 -6.14
CA ASP A 107 -5.66 -22.09 -6.69
C ASP A 107 -6.43 -20.79 -7.00
N ASP A 108 -7.58 -20.93 -7.68
CA ASP A 108 -8.40 -19.80 -8.12
C ASP A 108 -8.81 -18.88 -6.95
N GLU A 109 -9.15 -19.48 -5.81
CA GLU A 109 -9.49 -18.74 -4.59
C GLU A 109 -8.29 -17.97 -4.03
N GLY A 110 -7.07 -18.50 -4.12
CA GLY A 110 -5.85 -17.83 -3.69
C GLY A 110 -5.52 -16.62 -4.56
N ALA A 111 -5.71 -16.76 -5.88
CA ALA A 111 -5.57 -15.66 -6.82
C ALA A 111 -6.60 -14.54 -6.56
N LEU A 112 -7.87 -14.89 -6.33
CA LEU A 112 -8.92 -13.94 -5.98
C LEU A 112 -8.66 -13.24 -4.64
N LEU A 113 -8.19 -13.99 -3.65
CA LEU A 113 -7.87 -13.45 -2.33
C LEU A 113 -6.67 -12.50 -2.40
N LEU A 114 -5.68 -12.79 -3.24
CA LEU A 114 -4.54 -11.91 -3.48
C LEU A 114 -5.00 -10.61 -4.13
N LEU A 115 -5.83 -10.70 -5.18
CA LEU A 115 -6.41 -9.52 -5.83
C LEU A 115 -7.20 -8.68 -4.83
N ARG A 116 -8.01 -9.32 -3.98
CA ARG A 116 -8.77 -8.64 -2.92
C ARG A 116 -7.86 -7.94 -1.92
N PHE A 117 -6.78 -8.59 -1.48
CA PHE A 117 -5.78 -7.97 -0.61
C PHE A 117 -5.22 -6.71 -1.26
N MET A 118 -4.75 -6.81 -2.51
CA MET A 118 -4.10 -5.70 -3.21
C MET A 118 -5.04 -4.50 -3.41
N GLN A 119 -6.27 -4.75 -3.84
CA GLN A 119 -7.27 -3.69 -4.00
C GLN A 119 -7.67 -3.06 -2.67
N SER A 120 -7.76 -3.87 -1.61
CA SER A 120 -8.07 -3.36 -0.26
C SER A 120 -6.92 -2.51 0.28
N PHE A 121 -5.67 -2.91 0.02
CA PHE A 121 -4.49 -2.16 0.42
C PHE A 121 -4.36 -0.84 -0.34
N ASP A 122 -4.62 -0.83 -1.66
CA ASP A 122 -4.65 0.40 -2.47
C ASP A 122 -5.70 1.39 -1.95
N ALA A 123 -6.92 0.92 -1.72
CA ALA A 123 -8.00 1.75 -1.17
C ALA A 123 -7.67 2.28 0.23
N HIS A 124 -6.98 1.47 1.03
CA HIS A 124 -6.51 1.85 2.36
C HIS A 124 -5.45 2.96 2.28
N VAL A 125 -4.39 2.78 1.48
CA VAL A 125 -3.34 3.79 1.27
C VAL A 125 -3.94 5.10 0.79
N GLN A 126 -4.84 5.09 -0.19
CA GLN A 126 -5.49 6.30 -0.68
C GLN A 126 -6.31 7.04 0.40
N ARG A 127 -7.00 6.29 1.27
CA ARG A 127 -7.76 6.86 2.39
C ARG A 127 -6.83 7.47 3.43
N GLU A 128 -5.76 6.75 3.76
CA GLU A 128 -4.75 7.22 4.70
C GLU A 128 -4.04 8.48 4.18
N GLU A 129 -3.64 8.50 2.91
CA GLU A 129 -3.09 9.69 2.26
C GLU A 129 -4.05 10.88 2.33
N ALA A 130 -5.35 10.66 2.10
CA ALA A 130 -6.36 11.70 2.19
C ALA A 130 -6.48 12.26 3.62
N ILE A 131 -6.43 11.40 4.64
CA ILE A 131 -6.42 11.81 6.05
C ILE A 131 -5.18 12.64 6.34
N PHE A 132 -3.98 12.13 6.06
CA PHE A 132 -2.74 12.86 6.35
C PHE A 132 -2.63 14.17 5.57
N ALA A 133 -3.14 14.24 4.33
CA ALA A 133 -3.18 15.48 3.56
C ALA A 133 -4.09 16.55 4.19
N LEU A 134 -5.22 16.16 4.80
CA LEU A 134 -6.09 17.08 5.53
C LEU A 134 -5.36 17.72 6.72
N TYR A 135 -4.52 16.96 7.42
CA TYR A 135 -3.81 17.41 8.62
C TYR A 135 -2.42 18.01 8.36
N ALA A 136 -1.82 17.77 7.19
CA ALA A 136 -0.55 18.38 6.80
C ALA A 136 -0.66 19.91 6.59
N GLY A 137 -1.86 20.42 6.31
CA GLY A 137 -2.11 21.81 5.95
C GLY A 137 -1.83 22.10 4.47
N THR A 138 -2.54 23.07 3.90
CA THR A 138 -2.57 23.36 2.46
C THR A 138 -1.22 23.76 1.86
N ASP A 139 -0.31 24.36 2.63
CA ASP A 139 1.00 24.81 2.14
C ASP A 139 2.01 23.66 1.99
N ALA A 140 1.93 22.65 2.86
CA ALA A 140 2.77 21.46 2.78
C ALA A 140 2.44 20.60 1.55
N VAL A 141 1.13 20.38 1.30
CA VAL A 141 0.62 19.66 0.12
C VAL A 141 0.96 20.40 -1.19
N ARG A 142 0.89 21.74 -1.18
CA ARG A 142 1.25 22.58 -2.33
C ARG A 142 2.74 22.52 -2.64
N THR A 143 3.60 22.53 -1.62
CA THR A 143 5.05 22.39 -1.79
C THR A 143 5.43 21.01 -2.32
N ARG A 144 4.74 19.94 -1.88
CA ARG A 144 4.88 18.56 -2.43
C ARG A 144 4.52 18.52 -3.92
N ARG A 145 3.34 19.02 -4.32
CA ARG A 145 2.93 19.11 -5.74
C ARG A 145 3.92 19.90 -6.59
N GLN A 146 4.54 20.93 -6.01
CA GLN A 146 5.54 21.74 -6.70
C GLN A 146 6.86 20.98 -6.89
N ARG A 147 7.34 20.24 -5.87
CA ARG A 147 8.52 19.37 -5.99
C ARG A 147 8.32 18.25 -7.02
N GLN A 148 7.14 17.62 -7.04
CA GLN A 148 6.77 16.59 -8.02
C GLN A 148 6.83 17.12 -9.47
N ARG A 149 6.31 18.33 -9.73
CA ARG A 149 6.40 18.96 -11.06
C ARG A 149 7.84 19.18 -11.50
N TYR A 150 8.72 19.60 -10.60
CA TYR A 150 10.13 19.83 -10.93
C TYR A 150 10.92 18.53 -11.10
N ALA A 151 10.61 17.47 -10.34
CA ALA A 151 11.24 16.16 -10.50
C ALA A 151 10.84 15.51 -11.85
N HIS A 152 9.55 15.58 -12.21
CA HIS A 152 9.06 15.08 -13.48
C HIS A 152 9.62 15.87 -14.68
N ALA A 153 9.65 17.20 -14.60
CA ALA A 153 10.22 18.05 -15.65
C ALA A 153 11.72 17.79 -15.90
N ARG A 154 12.48 17.42 -14.85
CA ARG A 154 13.89 17.03 -14.97
C ARG A 154 14.09 15.68 -15.65
N ASN A 155 13.20 14.72 -15.40
CA ASN A 155 13.27 13.41 -16.06
C ASN A 155 12.82 13.45 -17.54
N VAL A 156 11.93 14.38 -17.91
CA VAL A 156 11.44 14.53 -19.29
C VAL A 156 12.38 15.39 -20.16
N SER A 157 13.18 16.28 -19.56
CA SER A 157 14.15 17.12 -20.29
C SER A 157 15.55 16.49 -20.43
N GLY A 158 15.73 15.28 -19.88
CA GLY A 158 17.00 14.54 -19.86
C GLY A 158 17.12 13.42 -20.90
N THR A 159 16.12 13.26 -21.76
CA THR A 159 16.11 12.37 -22.94
C THR A 159 16.14 13.19 -24.22
#